data_AF-A0AB37UTM2-F1
#
_entry.id   AF-A0AB37UTM2-F1
#
_cell.length_a   1.000
_cell.length_b   1.000
_cell.length_c   1.000
_cell.angle_alpha   90.00
_cell.angle_beta   90.00
_cell.angle_gamma   90.00
#
_symmetry.space_group_name_H-M   'P 1'
#
loop_
_entity.id
_entity.type
_entity.pdbx_description
1 polymer ?
#
loop_
_entity_poly.entity_id
_entity_poly.type
_entity_poly.pdbx_seq_one_letter_code
_entity_poly.pdbx_strand_id
1 'polypeptide(L)'
;MTQSANKSFVNEVKVVSNSDRAVNEYTDKLISPFLSTQGLILAGGILTLVALQVLDKGNKKKLASSYWGSNAEIANAKKIAVKQTKQPRCDSAALWIGANKLDRNNLYIPDIQRGTAAIGGPGSGKTASAILPMIYAAIEQEFGIVIYDFKYPSLAKIASYARKKGYDVHIFAPGFPESEVCNPIDFLRDSSDAETARQLATVINKNFRLAGNTNEDAFFGPAGDQLTQAILMLAKEFESKDNPNQSYADIMTAAAILSSEKMVERLKSANLNPWIKIAFGQLFSSADSEKTVAGIAGTASLMFTRFMAKNTLGCFVGKTTLPLEVKRQQMIIFGLDRERRDAVSPLMTSILHMVISRSIAKRREDPLVVALDELPSIYLPDLYRWLNESRSEGFCGILGWQNMGQLEKIYSKEIAKTILGACGTKFIFNPGEEESARQFSAYLGEEEIKYKQKSRTSGGGKTSTSISNQEKTRKLFEPAQFLKLPQGKCVLINPAYSNKKEGSVPILKKIKIPKSIEYWEELNQKYWYKLRTRFAKKSTQKCPSQEDLESRIAEVNKRFPIPGQSQPTKNQPLVNLQGLF
;
A
#
# COMPACT_ATOMS: atom_id res chain seq x y z
N MET A 1 -9.47 -121.31 -7.66
CA MET A 1 -10.84 -121.53 -8.12
C MET A 1 -11.35 -120.16 -8.60
N THR A 2 -11.03 -119.62 -9.80
CA THR A 2 -11.49 -120.00 -11.18
C THR A 2 -12.98 -120.34 -11.17
N GLN A 3 -13.91 -119.70 -11.89
CA GLN A 3 -14.04 -118.96 -13.17
C GLN A 3 -15.14 -117.87 -13.01
N SER A 4 -15.47 -116.89 -13.86
CA SER A 4 -15.33 -116.66 -15.31
C SER A 4 -15.39 -115.13 -15.61
N ALA A 5 -14.42 -114.53 -16.32
CA ALA A 5 -14.47 -114.13 -17.75
C ALA A 5 -15.65 -113.19 -18.13
N ASN A 6 -15.47 -111.89 -18.31
CA ASN A 6 -14.77 -111.14 -19.39
C ASN A 6 -15.52 -111.10 -20.74
N LYS A 7 -16.22 -109.98 -20.98
CA LYS A 7 -16.72 -109.36 -22.24
C LYS A 7 -17.37 -108.04 -21.75
N SER A 8 -17.04 -106.82 -22.16
CA SER A 8 -16.55 -106.34 -23.44
C SER A 8 -15.96 -104.93 -23.26
N PHE A 9 -14.67 -104.79 -23.52
CA PHE A 9 -13.94 -103.55 -23.74
C PHE A 9 -14.20 -103.08 -25.18
N VAL A 10 -15.33 -102.43 -25.47
CA VAL A 10 -15.53 -101.62 -26.69
C VAL A 10 -16.66 -100.62 -26.39
N ASN A 11 -16.32 -99.36 -26.13
CA ASN A 11 -17.09 -98.12 -26.39
C ASN A 11 -16.59 -96.98 -25.48
N GLU A 12 -15.30 -96.67 -25.57
CA GLU A 12 -14.90 -95.26 -25.54
C GLU A 12 -15.16 -94.67 -26.93
N VAL A 13 -15.42 -93.36 -26.98
CA VAL A 13 -15.89 -92.55 -28.14
C VAL A 13 -17.43 -92.45 -28.24
N LYS A 14 -18.02 -91.65 -27.34
CA LYS A 14 -19.11 -90.66 -27.61
C LYS A 14 -19.69 -90.10 -26.29
N VAL A 15 -18.92 -89.34 -25.53
CA VAL A 15 -19.44 -88.55 -24.40
C VAL A 15 -18.77 -87.18 -24.34
N VAL A 16 -18.89 -86.38 -25.41
CA VAL A 16 -18.53 -84.94 -25.39
C VAL A 16 -19.47 -84.11 -26.29
N SER A 17 -20.79 -84.35 -26.27
CA SER A 17 -21.71 -83.53 -27.09
C SER A 17 -23.08 -83.24 -26.48
N ASN A 18 -23.26 -83.40 -25.15
CA ASN A 18 -24.56 -83.18 -24.50
C ASN A 18 -24.59 -82.10 -23.41
N SER A 19 -23.47 -81.44 -23.08
CA SER A 19 -23.47 -80.30 -22.14
C SER A 19 -23.92 -78.99 -22.78
N ASP A 20 -23.67 -78.79 -24.07
CA ASP A 20 -23.92 -77.50 -24.74
C ASP A 20 -25.40 -77.28 -25.09
N ARG A 21 -26.19 -78.36 -25.21
CA ARG A 21 -27.64 -78.26 -25.45
C ARG A 21 -28.42 -77.82 -24.20
N ALA A 22 -28.01 -78.27 -23.02
CA ALA A 22 -28.70 -77.95 -21.77
C ALA A 22 -28.49 -76.48 -21.35
N VAL A 23 -27.29 -75.91 -21.58
CA VAL A 23 -27.02 -74.50 -21.25
C VAL A 23 -27.85 -73.56 -22.12
N ASN A 24 -28.01 -73.87 -23.42
CA ASN A 24 -28.77 -73.05 -24.36
C ASN A 24 -30.28 -72.98 -24.04
N GLU A 25 -30.87 -74.06 -23.52
CA GLU A 25 -32.32 -74.12 -23.22
C GLU A 25 -32.72 -73.26 -22.00
N TYR A 26 -31.82 -73.07 -21.04
CA TYR A 26 -32.03 -72.20 -19.88
C TYR A 26 -31.72 -70.73 -20.18
N THR A 27 -30.71 -70.45 -21.01
CA THR A 27 -30.45 -69.08 -21.48
C THR A 27 -31.60 -68.54 -22.32
N ASP A 28 -32.20 -69.34 -23.20
CA ASP A 28 -33.33 -68.89 -24.04
C ASP A 28 -34.60 -68.60 -23.23
N LYS A 29 -34.85 -69.33 -22.12
CA LYS A 29 -35.98 -69.06 -21.21
C LYS A 29 -35.80 -67.81 -20.35
N LEU A 30 -34.57 -67.41 -20.06
CA LEU A 30 -34.26 -66.19 -19.30
C LEU A 30 -34.18 -64.94 -20.19
N ILE A 31 -33.73 -65.10 -21.43
CA ILE A 31 -33.50 -64.01 -22.38
C ILE A 31 -34.76 -63.68 -23.19
N SER A 32 -35.59 -64.67 -23.52
CA SER A 32 -36.80 -64.45 -24.34
C SER A 32 -37.82 -63.45 -23.76
N PRO A 33 -38.06 -63.34 -22.43
CA PRO A 33 -38.93 -62.30 -21.87
C PRO A 33 -38.29 -60.90 -21.97
N PHE A 34 -36.96 -60.82 -21.90
CA PHE A 34 -36.18 -59.57 -21.99
C PHE A 34 -36.15 -59.00 -23.41
N LEU A 35 -36.17 -59.88 -24.43
CA LEU A 35 -36.24 -59.52 -25.86
C LEU A 35 -37.68 -59.34 -26.38
N SER A 36 -38.70 -59.63 -25.55
CA SER A 36 -40.09 -59.35 -25.92
C SER A 36 -40.33 -57.84 -26.06
N THR A 37 -41.32 -57.44 -26.85
CA THR A 37 -41.69 -56.03 -27.06
C THR A 37 -41.94 -55.31 -25.73
N GLN A 38 -42.54 -55.99 -24.75
CA GLN A 38 -42.78 -55.44 -23.41
C GLN A 38 -41.49 -55.35 -22.57
N GLY A 39 -40.60 -56.34 -22.67
CA GLY A 39 -39.29 -56.33 -22.00
C GLY A 39 -38.36 -55.23 -22.52
N LEU A 40 -38.37 -54.98 -23.83
CA LEU A 40 -37.63 -53.88 -24.47
C LEU A 40 -38.20 -52.51 -24.09
N ILE A 41 -39.52 -52.37 -23.96
CA ILE A 41 -40.16 -51.14 -23.46
C ILE A 41 -39.77 -50.89 -21.99
N LEU A 42 -39.75 -51.93 -21.15
CA LEU A 42 -39.36 -51.82 -19.75
C LEU A 42 -37.87 -51.47 -19.60
N ALA A 43 -37.00 -52.14 -20.34
CA ALA A 43 -35.57 -51.86 -20.38
C ALA A 43 -35.28 -50.45 -20.93
N GLY A 44 -36.00 -50.03 -21.97
CA GLY A 44 -35.98 -48.66 -22.50
C GLY A 44 -36.45 -47.65 -21.46
N GLY A 45 -37.51 -47.93 -20.70
CA GLY A 45 -37.99 -47.07 -19.62
C GLY A 45 -36.98 -46.94 -18.47
N ILE A 46 -36.33 -48.04 -18.08
CA ILE A 46 -35.26 -48.04 -17.07
C ILE A 46 -34.03 -47.27 -17.58
N LEU A 47 -33.61 -47.49 -18.82
CA LEU A 47 -32.52 -46.73 -19.45
C LEU A 47 -32.86 -45.25 -19.56
N THR A 48 -34.12 -44.91 -19.84
CA THR A 48 -34.58 -43.52 -19.91
C THR A 48 -34.62 -42.88 -18.51
N LEU A 49 -35.01 -43.61 -17.47
CA LEU A 49 -34.95 -43.18 -16.07
C LEU A 49 -33.52 -42.99 -15.59
N VAL A 50 -32.60 -43.91 -15.93
CA VAL A 50 -31.17 -43.79 -15.63
C VAL A 50 -30.56 -42.64 -16.42
N ALA A 51 -30.91 -42.48 -17.68
CA ALA A 51 -30.48 -41.35 -18.51
C ALA A 51 -31.01 -40.02 -17.96
N LEU A 52 -32.27 -39.97 -17.52
CA LEU A 52 -32.86 -38.80 -16.85
C LEU A 52 -32.16 -38.51 -15.51
N GLN A 53 -31.80 -39.52 -14.71
CA GLN A 53 -31.01 -39.32 -13.48
C GLN A 53 -29.56 -38.87 -13.75
N VAL A 54 -28.98 -39.27 -14.87
CA VAL A 54 -27.65 -38.84 -15.31
C VAL A 54 -27.70 -37.44 -15.94
N LEU A 55 -28.78 -37.10 -16.65
CA LEU A 55 -29.04 -35.78 -17.25
C LEU A 55 -29.49 -34.74 -16.21
N ASP A 56 -30.19 -35.16 -15.14
CA ASP A 56 -30.60 -34.33 -14.00
C ASP A 56 -29.42 -34.04 -13.03
N LYS A 57 -28.22 -34.51 -13.35
CA LYS A 57 -26.97 -33.90 -12.88
C LYS A 57 -26.66 -32.60 -13.65
N GLY A 58 -27.69 -31.82 -13.96
CA GLY A 58 -27.51 -30.40 -14.23
C GLY A 58 -26.73 -29.81 -13.06
N ASN A 59 -25.64 -29.10 -13.33
CA ASN A 59 -24.83 -28.41 -12.33
C ASN A 59 -25.77 -27.59 -11.42
N LYS A 60 -26.17 -28.14 -10.27
CA LYS A 60 -26.90 -27.40 -9.25
C LYS A 60 -25.98 -26.26 -8.86
N LYS A 61 -26.35 -25.05 -9.28
CA LYS A 61 -25.59 -23.84 -8.96
C LYS A 61 -25.52 -23.75 -7.45
N LYS A 62 -24.30 -23.71 -6.92
CA LYS A 62 -24.09 -23.50 -5.48
C LYS A 62 -24.80 -22.24 -5.02
N LEU A 63 -25.39 -22.26 -3.83
CA LEU A 63 -26.06 -21.09 -3.26
C LEU A 63 -25.06 -19.98 -2.90
N ALA A 64 -23.83 -20.36 -2.55
CA ALA A 64 -22.71 -19.47 -2.36
C ALA A 64 -21.38 -20.19 -2.64
N SER A 65 -20.38 -19.47 -3.14
CA SER A 65 -19.15 -20.07 -3.70
C SER A 65 -17.87 -19.73 -2.95
N SER A 66 -17.90 -18.93 -1.89
CA SER A 66 -16.68 -18.54 -1.16
C SER A 66 -16.12 -19.73 -0.37
N TYR A 67 -14.78 -19.81 -0.24
CA TYR A 67 -14.08 -20.84 0.53
C TYR A 67 -12.66 -20.39 0.85
N TRP A 68 -12.00 -21.10 1.76
CA TRP A 68 -10.58 -20.90 2.08
C TRP A 68 -9.66 -21.61 1.11
N GLY A 69 -8.64 -20.91 0.61
CA GLY A 69 -7.63 -21.44 -0.29
C GLY A 69 -6.89 -22.64 0.30
N SER A 70 -6.62 -23.62 -0.55
CA SER A 70 -5.94 -24.86 -0.21
C SER A 70 -4.44 -24.81 -0.57
N ASN A 71 -3.74 -25.93 -0.38
CA ASN A 71 -2.35 -26.06 -0.82
C ASN A 71 -2.18 -25.88 -2.34
N ALA A 72 -3.23 -26.09 -3.15
CA ALA A 72 -3.18 -25.89 -4.59
C ALA A 72 -3.03 -24.41 -4.96
N GLU A 73 -3.85 -23.53 -4.38
CA GLU A 73 -3.78 -22.08 -4.58
C GLU A 73 -2.45 -21.52 -4.07
N ILE A 74 -1.96 -22.02 -2.91
CA ILE A 74 -0.65 -21.67 -2.37
C ILE A 74 0.48 -22.07 -3.33
N ALA A 75 0.42 -23.28 -3.90
CA ALA A 75 1.42 -23.75 -4.85
C ALA A 75 1.41 -22.95 -6.15
N ASN A 76 0.23 -22.54 -6.62
CA ASN A 76 0.10 -21.67 -7.79
C ASN A 76 0.72 -20.28 -7.55
N ALA A 77 0.36 -19.63 -6.44
CA ALA A 77 0.94 -18.34 -6.06
C ALA A 77 2.47 -18.42 -5.94
N LYS A 78 2.99 -19.48 -5.32
CA LYS A 78 4.42 -19.75 -5.24
C LYS A 78 5.07 -19.89 -6.62
N LYS A 79 4.45 -20.63 -7.56
CA LYS A 79 4.98 -20.79 -8.92
C LYS A 79 5.12 -19.44 -9.63
N ILE A 80 4.13 -18.56 -9.47
CA ILE A 80 4.14 -17.21 -10.04
C ILE A 80 5.25 -16.37 -9.39
N ALA A 81 5.32 -16.33 -8.05
CA ALA A 81 6.34 -15.57 -7.35
C ALA A 81 7.76 -16.02 -7.67
N VAL A 82 8.03 -17.34 -7.74
CA VAL A 82 9.35 -17.86 -8.10
C VAL A 82 9.79 -17.37 -9.48
N LYS A 83 8.86 -17.27 -10.44
CA LYS A 83 9.16 -16.71 -11.76
C LYS A 83 9.49 -15.22 -11.67
N GLN A 84 8.70 -14.44 -10.93
CA GLN A 84 8.88 -13.00 -10.75
C GLN A 84 10.17 -12.66 -10.00
N THR A 85 10.51 -13.41 -8.96
CA THR A 85 11.73 -13.21 -8.14
C THR A 85 13.03 -13.55 -8.88
N LYS A 86 12.97 -14.40 -9.92
CA LYS A 86 14.15 -14.70 -10.76
C LYS A 86 14.49 -13.56 -11.72
N GLN A 87 13.48 -12.85 -12.23
CA GLN A 87 13.64 -11.74 -13.18
C GLN A 87 12.61 -10.66 -12.85
N PRO A 88 12.83 -9.89 -11.77
CA PRO A 88 11.89 -8.87 -11.36
C PRO A 88 11.86 -7.73 -12.39
N ARG A 89 10.66 -7.25 -12.68
CA ARG A 89 10.38 -6.08 -13.53
C ARG A 89 9.35 -5.20 -12.83
N CYS A 90 9.26 -3.94 -13.22
CA CYS A 90 8.27 -3.00 -12.67
C CYS A 90 6.84 -3.53 -12.69
N ASP A 91 6.45 -4.23 -13.77
CA ASP A 91 5.12 -4.80 -13.96
C ASP A 91 5.01 -6.28 -13.51
N SER A 92 6.10 -6.87 -13.01
CA SER A 92 6.17 -8.29 -12.65
C SER A 92 7.21 -8.53 -11.55
N ALA A 93 6.79 -8.37 -10.30
CA ALA A 93 7.66 -8.55 -9.14
C ALA A 93 6.92 -9.29 -8.02
N ALA A 94 7.69 -9.98 -7.17
CA ALA A 94 7.20 -10.67 -6.00
C ALA A 94 8.08 -10.41 -4.79
N LEU A 95 7.45 -10.37 -3.62
CA LEU A 95 8.11 -10.40 -2.31
C LEU A 95 7.75 -11.70 -1.58
N TRP A 96 8.35 -11.93 -0.43
CA TRP A 96 8.03 -13.06 0.43
C TRP A 96 8.15 -12.70 1.91
N ILE A 97 7.44 -13.47 2.75
CA ILE A 97 7.62 -13.49 4.19
C ILE A 97 8.20 -14.85 4.54
N GLY A 98 9.47 -14.88 4.93
CA GLY A 98 10.20 -16.11 5.24
C GLY A 98 11.71 -15.96 5.21
N ALA A 99 12.45 -17.05 5.49
CA ALA A 99 13.86 -16.97 5.91
C ALA A 99 14.81 -16.62 4.78
N ASN A 100 14.64 -17.28 3.63
CA ASN A 100 15.57 -17.20 2.49
C ASN A 100 14.80 -17.00 1.19
N LYS A 101 15.45 -16.39 0.20
CA LYS A 101 14.94 -16.30 -1.17
C LYS A 101 14.67 -17.71 -1.71
N LEU A 102 13.49 -17.91 -2.30
CA LEU A 102 13.04 -19.17 -2.91
C LEU A 102 12.84 -20.37 -1.96
N ASP A 103 12.73 -20.17 -0.64
CA ASP A 103 12.42 -21.26 0.30
C ASP A 103 11.01 -21.82 0.08
N ARG A 104 10.85 -23.13 0.27
CA ARG A 104 9.57 -23.81 0.11
C ARG A 104 8.53 -23.38 1.13
N ASN A 105 8.95 -22.94 2.31
CA ASN A 105 8.09 -22.59 3.45
C ASN A 105 7.67 -21.12 3.48
N ASN A 106 8.20 -20.30 2.58
CA ASN A 106 7.85 -18.88 2.51
C ASN A 106 6.38 -18.68 2.18
N LEU A 107 5.80 -17.64 2.76
CA LEU A 107 4.57 -17.05 2.25
C LEU A 107 4.95 -16.09 1.12
N TYR A 108 4.54 -16.40 -0.10
CA TYR A 108 4.86 -15.57 -1.26
C TYR A 108 3.80 -14.50 -1.48
N ILE A 109 4.24 -13.32 -1.93
CA ILE A 109 3.38 -12.19 -2.31
C ILE A 109 3.73 -11.88 -3.77
N PRO A 110 3.10 -12.58 -4.74
CA PRO A 110 3.25 -12.25 -6.14
C PRO A 110 2.54 -10.94 -6.48
N ASP A 111 2.92 -10.33 -7.60
CA ASP A 111 2.28 -9.13 -8.15
C ASP A 111 2.28 -7.90 -7.22
N ILE A 112 3.42 -7.59 -6.59
CA ILE A 112 3.53 -6.47 -5.63
C ILE A 112 3.21 -5.09 -6.22
N GLN A 113 3.37 -4.93 -7.54
CA GLN A 113 3.03 -3.73 -8.30
C GLN A 113 1.52 -3.44 -8.28
N ARG A 114 0.69 -4.42 -7.88
CA ARG A 114 -0.75 -4.22 -7.67
C ARG A 114 -1.08 -3.62 -6.30
N GLY A 115 -0.08 -3.19 -5.53
CA GLY A 115 -0.29 -2.60 -4.21
C GLY A 115 -0.67 -3.62 -3.13
N THR A 116 -0.25 -3.33 -1.90
CA THR A 116 -0.48 -4.16 -0.72
C THR A 116 -1.07 -3.34 0.40
N ALA A 117 -2.21 -3.77 0.93
CA ALA A 117 -2.84 -3.22 2.12
C ALA A 117 -2.52 -4.11 3.33
N ALA A 118 -2.05 -3.53 4.44
CA ALA A 118 -1.86 -4.19 5.73
C ALA A 118 -2.74 -3.49 6.77
N ILE A 119 -3.88 -4.12 7.08
CA ILE A 119 -4.96 -3.51 7.86
C ILE A 119 -5.04 -4.19 9.22
N GLY A 120 -4.93 -3.43 10.30
CA GLY A 120 -5.10 -3.96 11.65
C GLY A 120 -4.82 -2.97 12.75
N GLY A 121 -5.59 -3.05 13.84
CA GLY A 121 -5.44 -2.21 15.02
C GLY A 121 -4.05 -2.30 15.65
N PRO A 122 -3.70 -1.37 16.56
CA PRO A 122 -2.45 -1.42 17.30
C PRO A 122 -2.23 -2.78 17.98
N GLY A 123 -1.03 -3.33 17.89
CA GLY A 123 -0.70 -4.63 18.50
C GLY A 123 -1.17 -5.86 17.70
N SER A 124 -1.92 -5.71 16.61
CA SER A 124 -2.38 -6.83 15.76
C SER A 124 -1.25 -7.61 15.06
N GLY A 125 -0.06 -7.02 14.97
CA GLY A 125 1.12 -7.61 14.32
C GLY A 125 1.32 -7.19 12.86
N LYS A 126 0.56 -6.21 12.33
CA LYS A 126 0.66 -5.74 10.93
C LYS A 126 2.09 -5.46 10.47
N THR A 127 2.83 -4.67 11.23
CA THR A 127 4.18 -4.20 10.87
C THR A 127 5.17 -5.35 10.94
N ALA A 128 5.20 -6.07 12.06
CA ALA A 128 6.11 -7.19 12.29
C ALA A 128 5.84 -8.40 11.38
N SER A 129 4.57 -8.61 10.98
CA SER A 129 4.15 -9.82 10.24
C SER A 129 4.05 -9.63 8.73
N ALA A 130 3.72 -8.43 8.25
CA ALA A 130 3.55 -8.18 6.82
C ALA A 130 4.58 -7.17 6.31
N ILE A 131 4.57 -5.94 6.83
CA ILE A 131 5.34 -4.82 6.25
C ILE A 131 6.84 -5.07 6.34
N LEU A 132 7.37 -5.30 7.55
CA LEU A 132 8.80 -5.43 7.80
C LEU A 132 9.44 -6.62 7.03
N PRO A 133 8.89 -7.86 7.04
CA PRO A 133 9.48 -8.94 6.27
C PRO A 133 9.44 -8.71 4.75
N MET A 134 8.44 -8.00 4.23
CA MET A 134 8.42 -7.59 2.82
C MET A 134 9.53 -6.58 2.50
N ILE A 135 9.88 -5.68 3.41
CA ILE A 135 11.04 -4.78 3.24
C ILE A 135 12.34 -5.59 3.21
N TYR A 136 12.50 -6.60 4.07
CA TYR A 136 13.64 -7.53 3.98
C TYR A 136 13.74 -8.21 2.61
N ALA A 137 12.62 -8.72 2.09
CA ALA A 137 12.58 -9.33 0.76
C ALA A 137 12.89 -8.34 -0.38
N ALA A 138 12.57 -7.05 -0.21
CA ALA A 138 12.93 -6.01 -1.16
C ALA A 138 14.44 -5.72 -1.12
N ILE A 139 15.03 -5.69 0.08
CA ILE A 139 16.49 -5.52 0.28
C ILE A 139 17.25 -6.68 -0.38
N GLU A 140 16.81 -7.93 -0.20
CA GLU A 140 17.41 -9.10 -0.85
C GLU A 140 17.31 -9.10 -2.40
N GLN A 141 16.47 -8.23 -2.96
CA GLN A 141 16.30 -8.08 -4.40
C GLN A 141 16.89 -6.77 -4.94
N GLU A 142 17.55 -5.97 -4.09
CA GLU A 142 18.22 -4.71 -4.45
C GLU A 142 17.27 -3.64 -5.04
N PHE A 143 15.98 -3.73 -4.73
CA PHE A 143 15.00 -2.72 -5.16
C PHE A 143 15.29 -1.36 -4.53
N GLY A 144 14.92 -0.27 -5.21
CA GLY A 144 14.81 1.04 -4.56
C GLY A 144 13.73 1.00 -3.46
N ILE A 145 14.00 1.63 -2.31
CA ILE A 145 13.10 1.57 -1.15
C ILE A 145 12.84 2.97 -0.58
N VAL A 146 11.57 3.29 -0.36
CA VAL A 146 11.13 4.42 0.47
C VAL A 146 10.40 3.87 1.68
N ILE A 147 10.80 4.29 2.88
CA ILE A 147 10.12 3.92 4.12
C ILE A 147 9.58 5.18 4.76
N TYR A 148 8.29 5.18 5.12
CA TYR A 148 7.72 6.14 6.04
C TYR A 148 7.48 5.46 7.39
N ASP A 149 8.22 5.90 8.40
CA ASP A 149 8.22 5.37 9.76
C ASP A 149 7.47 6.32 10.71
N PHE A 150 6.17 6.05 10.91
CA PHE A 150 5.32 6.81 11.81
C PHE A 150 5.78 6.72 13.28
N LYS A 151 6.43 5.62 13.67
CA LYS A 151 6.95 5.40 15.02
C LYS A 151 8.48 5.45 15.02
N TYR A 152 9.06 6.42 14.30
CA TYR A 152 10.50 6.56 14.16
C TYR A 152 11.21 6.48 15.54
N PRO A 153 12.31 5.71 15.66
CA PRO A 153 12.99 4.90 14.63
C PRO A 153 12.60 3.41 14.70
N SER A 154 11.33 3.04 14.59
CA SER A 154 10.91 1.63 14.65
C SER A 154 11.34 0.86 13.40
N LEU A 155 10.80 1.19 12.23
CA LEU A 155 11.18 0.58 10.96
C LEU A 155 12.58 1.03 10.50
N ALA A 156 12.98 2.25 10.85
CA ALA A 156 14.26 2.83 10.43
C ALA A 156 15.49 1.97 10.79
N LYS A 157 15.39 1.14 11.84
CA LYS A 157 16.48 0.25 12.29
C LYS A 157 16.91 -0.75 11.23
N ILE A 158 16.04 -1.11 10.28
CA ILE A 158 16.38 -1.98 9.15
C ILE A 158 17.50 -1.41 8.26
N ALA A 159 17.77 -0.10 8.36
CA ALA A 159 18.93 0.56 7.75
C ALA A 159 20.25 -0.20 8.03
N SER A 160 20.40 -0.80 9.21
CA SER A 160 21.59 -1.58 9.56
C SER A 160 21.75 -2.81 8.65
N TYR A 161 20.66 -3.51 8.38
CA TYR A 161 20.62 -4.62 7.44
C TYR A 161 20.88 -4.16 6.01
N ALA A 162 20.19 -3.10 5.57
CA ALA A 162 20.32 -2.54 4.24
C ALA A 162 21.78 -2.15 3.94
N ARG A 163 22.44 -1.43 4.86
CA ARG A 163 23.86 -1.08 4.75
C ARG A 163 24.77 -2.30 4.62
N LYS A 164 24.50 -3.37 5.38
CA LYS A 164 25.25 -4.62 5.27
C LYS A 164 25.05 -5.30 3.90
N LYS A 165 23.92 -5.06 3.24
CA LYS A 165 23.59 -5.51 1.88
C LYS A 165 24.02 -4.52 0.79
N GLY A 166 24.83 -3.52 1.12
CA GLY A 166 25.39 -2.58 0.15
C GLY A 166 24.49 -1.41 -0.23
N TYR A 167 23.35 -1.21 0.46
CA TYR A 167 22.49 -0.07 0.17
C TYR A 167 23.15 1.26 0.51
N ASP A 168 22.93 2.24 -0.36
CA ASP A 168 23.07 3.65 0.00
C ASP A 168 21.81 4.08 0.75
N VAL A 169 21.98 4.45 2.03
CA VAL A 169 20.87 4.70 2.95
C VAL A 169 20.90 6.16 3.37
N HIS A 170 19.75 6.81 3.19
CA HIS A 170 19.49 8.20 3.55
C HIS A 170 18.38 8.27 4.59
N ILE A 171 18.50 9.21 5.52
CA ILE A 171 17.48 9.44 6.56
C ILE A 171 17.03 10.89 6.45
N PHE A 172 15.73 11.09 6.29
CA PHE A 172 15.08 12.38 6.40
C PHE A 172 14.11 12.34 7.58
N ALA A 173 14.54 12.83 8.73
CA ALA A 173 13.80 12.82 9.98
C ALA A 173 13.94 14.17 10.68
N PRO A 174 13.24 15.23 10.22
CA PRO A 174 13.41 16.56 10.76
C PRO A 174 13.17 16.60 12.27
N GLY A 175 14.04 17.29 13.00
CA GLY A 175 14.08 17.27 14.47
C GLY A 175 15.06 16.26 15.07
N PHE A 176 15.68 15.40 14.25
CA PHE A 176 16.72 14.45 14.66
C PHE A 176 18.09 14.80 14.05
N PRO A 177 19.21 14.61 14.79
CA PRO A 177 20.56 14.95 14.32
C PRO A 177 21.00 14.20 13.06
N GLU A 178 20.53 12.97 12.87
CA GLU A 178 20.84 12.14 11.71
C GLU A 178 20.11 12.53 10.42
N SER A 179 19.16 13.47 10.48
CA SER A 179 18.42 13.89 9.30
C SER A 179 19.32 14.56 8.27
N GLU A 180 19.12 14.23 7.02
CA GLU A 180 19.66 14.93 5.87
C GLU A 180 18.90 16.23 5.60
N VAL A 181 19.49 17.08 4.76
CA VAL A 181 18.91 18.35 4.33
C VAL A 181 18.23 18.16 2.99
N CYS A 182 17.02 18.67 2.85
CA CYS A 182 16.27 18.71 1.61
C CYS A 182 15.52 20.04 1.52
N ASN A 183 16.00 20.91 0.66
CA ASN A 183 15.32 22.14 0.31
C ASN A 183 14.16 21.85 -0.66
N PRO A 184 12.89 22.12 -0.28
CA PRO A 184 11.75 21.84 -1.15
C PRO A 184 11.81 22.56 -2.51
N ILE A 185 12.50 23.69 -2.58
CA ILE A 185 12.63 24.49 -3.80
C ILE A 185 13.50 23.78 -4.86
N ASP A 186 14.35 22.83 -4.47
CA ASP A 186 15.19 22.06 -5.40
C ASP A 186 14.40 21.05 -6.24
N PHE A 187 13.12 20.84 -5.94
CA PHE A 187 12.23 20.05 -6.80
C PHE A 187 11.77 20.82 -8.04
N LEU A 188 11.69 22.15 -7.99
CA LEU A 188 11.34 22.97 -9.15
C LEU A 188 12.47 22.94 -10.16
N ARG A 189 12.14 22.70 -11.43
CA ARG A 189 13.12 22.74 -12.53
C ARG A 189 13.69 24.14 -12.72
N ASP A 190 12.82 25.14 -12.65
CA ASP A 190 13.11 26.56 -12.74
C ASP A 190 11.95 27.38 -12.14
N SER A 191 12.06 28.70 -12.16
CA SER A 191 11.04 29.60 -11.58
C SER A 191 9.71 29.65 -12.35
N SER A 192 9.61 29.00 -13.51
CA SER A 192 8.38 28.85 -14.29
C SER A 192 7.66 27.52 -14.06
N ASP A 193 8.22 26.62 -13.25
CA ASP A 193 7.66 25.30 -12.90
C ASP A 193 6.43 25.39 -11.97
N ALA A 194 5.34 25.93 -12.53
CA ALA A 194 4.08 26.14 -11.84
C ALA A 194 3.42 24.83 -11.37
N GLU A 195 3.60 23.75 -12.12
CA GLU A 195 3.01 22.45 -11.81
C GLU A 195 3.62 21.85 -10.54
N THR A 196 4.95 21.75 -10.46
CA THR A 196 5.64 21.22 -9.28
C THR A 196 5.43 22.13 -8.07
N ALA A 197 5.48 23.45 -8.25
CA ALA A 197 5.21 24.41 -7.18
C ALA A 197 3.78 24.29 -6.63
N ARG A 198 2.77 24.10 -7.51
CA ARG A 198 1.38 23.88 -7.08
C ARG A 198 1.23 22.56 -6.35
N GLN A 199 1.86 21.50 -6.82
CA GLN A 199 1.81 20.19 -6.18
C GLN A 199 2.40 20.24 -4.76
N LEU A 200 3.56 20.88 -4.60
CA LEU A 200 4.14 21.16 -3.28
C LEU A 200 3.16 21.94 -2.39
N ALA A 201 2.65 23.08 -2.87
CA ALA A 201 1.72 23.92 -2.11
C ALA A 201 0.48 23.14 -1.63
N THR A 202 -0.14 22.37 -2.53
CA THR A 202 -1.33 21.58 -2.20
C THR A 202 -1.03 20.45 -1.21
N VAL A 203 0.10 19.74 -1.33
CA VAL A 203 0.48 18.69 -0.37
C VAL A 203 0.74 19.30 1.01
N ILE A 204 1.46 20.43 1.05
CA ILE A 204 1.72 21.18 2.28
C ILE A 204 0.40 21.57 2.95
N ASN A 205 -0.47 22.30 2.24
CA ASN A 205 -1.72 22.83 2.82
C ASN A 205 -2.65 21.71 3.29
N LYS A 206 -2.85 20.65 2.49
CA LYS A 206 -3.71 19.54 2.90
C LYS A 206 -3.21 18.83 4.14
N ASN A 207 -1.89 18.61 4.26
CA ASN A 207 -1.32 17.98 5.47
C ASN A 207 -1.33 18.92 6.67
N PHE A 208 -1.28 20.23 6.46
CA PHE A 208 -1.45 21.22 7.52
C PHE A 208 -2.83 21.12 8.17
N ARG A 209 -3.89 21.00 7.35
CA ARG A 209 -5.28 20.81 7.80
C ARG A 209 -5.53 19.50 8.55
N LEU A 210 -4.64 18.51 8.40
CA LEU A 210 -4.72 17.26 9.17
C LEU A 210 -4.08 17.37 10.55
N ALA A 211 -3.16 18.31 10.75
CA ALA A 211 -2.48 18.56 12.01
C ALA A 211 -3.31 19.49 12.92
N GLY A 212 -3.89 20.56 12.35
CA GLY A 212 -4.85 21.40 13.07
C GLY A 212 -6.26 20.82 12.94
N ASN A 213 -6.93 20.46 14.03
CA ASN A 213 -8.37 20.13 14.06
C ASN A 213 -9.26 21.36 13.73
N THR A 214 -8.86 22.21 12.79
CA THR A 214 -9.57 23.44 12.43
C THR A 214 -10.35 23.20 11.14
N ASN A 215 -11.67 23.31 11.24
CA ASN A 215 -12.56 23.55 10.09
C ASN A 215 -12.36 25.00 9.60
N GLU A 216 -11.13 25.40 9.28
CA GLU A 216 -10.88 26.72 8.71
C GLU A 216 -11.51 26.80 7.31
N ASP A 217 -12.24 27.89 7.07
CA ASP A 217 -13.15 28.07 5.95
C ASP A 217 -12.55 27.66 4.60
N ALA A 218 -13.34 26.91 3.85
CA ALA A 218 -13.04 26.44 2.50
C ALA A 218 -12.66 27.59 1.52
N PHE A 219 -12.96 28.83 1.89
CA PHE A 219 -12.81 30.02 1.04
C PHE A 219 -11.35 30.41 0.73
N PHE A 220 -10.38 30.08 1.60
CA PHE A 220 -8.97 30.46 1.39
C PHE A 220 -8.05 29.30 0.98
N GLY A 221 -8.59 28.10 0.76
CA GLY A 221 -7.82 26.92 0.36
C GLY A 221 -7.11 27.08 -1.00
N PRO A 222 -7.84 27.21 -2.12
CA PRO A 222 -7.23 27.32 -3.44
C PRO A 222 -6.43 28.61 -3.65
N ALA A 223 -6.87 29.72 -3.03
CA ALA A 223 -6.20 31.01 -3.10
C ALA A 223 -4.86 31.01 -2.35
N GLY A 224 -4.84 30.42 -1.15
CA GLY A 224 -3.62 30.21 -0.37
C GLY A 224 -2.64 29.26 -1.06
N ASP A 225 -3.14 28.18 -1.69
CA ASP A 225 -2.33 27.28 -2.52
C ASP A 225 -1.68 28.01 -3.69
N GLN A 226 -2.45 28.85 -4.39
CA GLN A 226 -1.94 29.63 -5.51
C GLN A 226 -0.92 30.69 -5.07
N LEU A 227 -1.15 31.36 -3.93
CA LEU A 227 -0.15 32.28 -3.38
C LEU A 227 1.13 31.53 -2.98
N THR A 228 1.00 30.39 -2.30
CA THR A 228 2.15 29.56 -1.91
C THR A 228 2.92 29.08 -3.14
N GLN A 229 2.23 28.63 -4.18
CA GLN A 229 2.84 28.31 -5.49
C GLN A 229 3.64 29.51 -6.02
N ALA A 230 3.04 30.69 -6.09
CA ALA A 230 3.68 31.89 -6.63
C ALA A 230 4.92 32.30 -5.82
N ILE A 231 4.85 32.18 -4.50
CA ILE A 231 5.97 32.49 -3.59
C ILE A 231 7.10 31.47 -3.75
N LEU A 232 6.83 30.17 -3.89
CA LEU A 232 7.85 29.15 -4.14
C LEU A 232 8.55 29.37 -5.48
N MET A 233 7.79 29.70 -6.52
CA MET A 233 8.32 30.05 -7.84
C MET A 233 9.21 31.30 -7.78
N LEU A 234 8.78 32.34 -7.03
CA LEU A 234 9.55 33.56 -6.85
C LEU A 234 10.83 33.33 -6.04
N ALA A 235 10.75 32.54 -4.97
CA ALA A 235 11.92 32.17 -4.17
C ALA A 235 12.94 31.39 -5.00
N LYS A 236 12.51 30.57 -5.97
CA LYS A 236 13.43 29.91 -6.93
C LYS A 236 14.23 30.90 -7.77
N GLU A 237 13.74 32.11 -8.04
CA GLU A 237 14.54 33.12 -8.75
C GLU A 237 15.70 33.71 -7.95
N PHE A 238 15.74 33.49 -6.63
CA PHE A 238 16.87 33.85 -5.78
C PHE A 238 18.01 32.81 -5.85
N GLU A 239 17.88 31.82 -6.73
CA GLU A 239 18.91 30.85 -7.00
C GLU A 239 20.05 31.51 -7.78
N SER A 240 21.24 31.54 -7.17
CA SER A 240 22.45 32.01 -7.83
C SER A 240 23.02 30.90 -8.71
N LYS A 241 23.04 31.13 -10.03
CA LYS A 241 23.65 30.19 -11.00
C LYS A 241 25.17 30.18 -10.92
N ASP A 242 25.77 31.31 -10.56
CA ASP A 242 27.23 31.49 -10.55
C ASP A 242 27.87 31.12 -9.20
N ASN A 243 27.11 31.23 -8.10
CA ASN A 243 27.60 30.89 -6.76
C ASN A 243 26.53 30.18 -5.90
N PRO A 244 26.47 28.83 -5.94
CA PRO A 244 25.49 28.05 -5.19
C PRO A 244 25.54 28.27 -3.67
N ASN A 245 26.69 28.68 -3.11
CA ASN A 245 26.84 28.95 -1.67
C ASN A 245 26.21 30.28 -1.23
N GLN A 246 25.88 31.16 -2.18
CA GLN A 246 25.13 32.40 -1.96
C GLN A 246 23.68 32.29 -2.48
N SER A 247 23.24 31.08 -2.83
CA SER A 247 21.85 30.84 -3.22
C SER A 247 20.96 30.97 -1.99
N TYR A 248 20.02 31.90 -2.05
CA TYR A 248 18.99 32.07 -1.03
C TYR A 248 17.67 31.37 -1.43
N ALA A 249 17.66 30.53 -2.46
CA ALA A 249 16.43 29.91 -2.93
C ALA A 249 15.93 28.80 -1.98
N ASP A 250 15.34 29.15 -0.84
CA ASP A 250 14.80 28.20 0.13
C ASP A 250 13.52 28.71 0.83
N ILE A 251 13.01 27.91 1.78
CA ILE A 251 11.77 28.18 2.50
C ILE A 251 11.85 29.46 3.37
N MET A 252 13.04 29.87 3.81
CA MET A 252 13.20 31.11 4.58
C MET A 252 13.08 32.33 3.67
N THR A 253 13.52 32.23 2.42
CA THR A 253 13.31 33.31 1.43
C THR A 253 11.86 33.42 1.04
N ALA A 254 11.16 32.28 0.89
CA ALA A 254 9.71 32.28 0.72
C ALA A 254 8.99 33.01 1.88
N ALA A 255 9.40 32.74 3.13
CA ALA A 255 8.89 33.46 4.30
C ALA A 255 9.23 34.95 4.28
N ALA A 256 10.48 35.32 3.94
CA ALA A 256 10.94 36.71 3.87
C ALA A 256 10.17 37.52 2.81
N ILE A 257 9.85 36.94 1.65
CA ILE A 257 9.01 37.57 0.64
C ILE A 257 7.61 37.85 1.21
N LEU A 258 7.01 36.84 1.85
CA LEU A 258 5.63 36.88 2.29
C LEU A 258 5.40 37.82 3.48
N SER A 259 6.37 37.92 4.40
CA SER A 259 6.33 38.82 5.56
C SER A 259 6.76 40.25 5.25
N SER A 260 7.00 40.57 3.98
CA SER A 260 7.58 41.85 3.61
C SER A 260 6.57 43.00 3.57
N GLU A 261 7.00 44.19 4.00
CA GLU A 261 6.13 45.36 4.02
C GLU A 261 5.66 45.72 2.60
N LYS A 262 4.38 46.11 2.45
CA LYS A 262 3.77 46.48 1.17
C LYS A 262 4.05 45.47 0.04
N MET A 263 4.10 44.17 0.38
CA MET A 263 4.45 43.08 -0.54
C MET A 263 3.73 43.20 -1.90
N VAL A 264 2.41 43.44 -1.90
CA VAL A 264 1.62 43.52 -3.13
C VAL A 264 2.05 44.67 -4.04
N GLU A 265 2.28 45.86 -3.48
CA GLU A 265 2.72 47.04 -4.23
C GLU A 265 4.12 46.83 -4.83
N ARG A 266 5.02 46.24 -4.03
CA ARG A 266 6.40 45.90 -4.44
C ARG A 266 6.41 44.90 -5.58
N LEU A 267 5.61 43.83 -5.48
CA LEU A 267 5.54 42.80 -6.51
C LEU A 267 4.82 43.27 -7.79
N LYS A 268 3.83 44.17 -7.69
CA LYS A 268 3.15 44.76 -8.85
C LYS A 268 4.05 45.71 -9.65
N SER A 269 4.90 46.47 -8.96
CA SER A 269 5.85 47.41 -9.57
C SER A 269 7.12 46.73 -10.08
N ALA A 270 7.44 45.54 -9.58
CA ALA A 270 8.58 44.75 -10.02
C ALA A 270 8.40 44.17 -11.43
N ASN A 271 9.51 44.06 -12.17
CA ASN A 271 9.55 43.35 -13.43
C ASN A 271 9.66 41.82 -13.19
N LEU A 272 8.53 41.20 -12.84
CA LEU A 272 8.46 39.76 -12.60
C LEU A 272 8.45 38.96 -13.92
N ASN A 273 8.99 37.75 -13.88
CA ASN A 273 8.78 36.75 -14.92
C ASN A 273 7.27 36.59 -15.21
N PRO A 274 6.84 36.56 -16.49
CA PRO A 274 5.42 36.42 -16.86
C PRO A 274 4.69 35.26 -16.17
N TRP A 275 5.35 34.10 -16.02
CA TRP A 275 4.75 32.91 -15.39
C TRP A 275 4.49 33.11 -13.89
N ILE A 276 5.40 33.79 -13.21
CA ILE A 276 5.25 34.15 -11.79
C ILE A 276 4.14 35.20 -11.65
N LYS A 277 4.09 36.18 -12.54
CA LYS A 277 3.03 37.21 -12.57
C LYS A 277 1.64 36.58 -12.74
N ILE A 278 1.51 35.55 -13.58
CA ILE A 278 0.27 34.77 -13.73
C ILE A 278 -0.07 34.04 -12.42
N ALA A 279 0.92 33.42 -11.76
CA ALA A 279 0.70 32.75 -10.49
C ALA A 279 0.18 33.71 -9.40
N PHE A 280 0.69 34.95 -9.34
CA PHE A 280 0.17 36.01 -8.48
C PHE A 280 -1.15 36.64 -8.93
N GLY A 281 -1.72 36.23 -10.07
CA GLY A 281 -2.88 36.86 -10.70
C GLY A 281 -4.07 37.06 -9.75
N GLN A 282 -4.41 36.04 -8.96
CA GLN A 282 -5.52 36.14 -7.99
C GLN A 282 -5.24 37.18 -6.90
N LEU A 283 -4.02 37.20 -6.34
CA LEU A 283 -3.62 38.20 -5.35
C LEU A 283 -3.66 39.61 -5.94
N PHE A 284 -3.16 39.77 -7.17
CA PHE A 284 -3.12 41.07 -7.85
C PHE A 284 -4.51 41.58 -8.24
N SER A 285 -5.43 40.70 -8.62
CA SER A 285 -6.83 41.06 -8.90
C SER A 285 -7.60 41.45 -7.64
N SER A 286 -7.20 40.94 -6.47
CA SER A 286 -7.83 41.28 -5.19
C SER A 286 -7.16 42.46 -4.48
N ALA A 287 -6.18 43.12 -5.10
CA ALA A 287 -5.36 44.15 -4.45
C ALA A 287 -6.16 45.36 -3.95
N ASP A 288 -7.30 45.67 -4.58
CA ASP A 288 -8.16 46.79 -4.17
C ASP A 288 -8.99 46.45 -2.91
N SER A 289 -8.95 45.20 -2.46
CA SER A 289 -9.61 44.73 -1.24
C SER A 289 -8.56 44.31 -0.20
N GLU A 290 -8.18 45.24 0.67
CA GLU A 290 -7.20 44.99 1.74
C GLU A 290 -7.56 43.77 2.60
N LYS A 291 -8.86 43.62 2.96
CA LYS A 291 -9.34 42.46 3.73
C LYS A 291 -9.10 41.13 3.00
N THR A 292 -9.31 41.09 1.69
CA THR A 292 -9.12 39.88 0.89
C THR A 292 -7.64 39.54 0.75
N VAL A 293 -6.80 40.55 0.47
CA VAL A 293 -5.34 40.39 0.44
C VAL A 293 -4.81 39.87 1.77
N ALA A 294 -5.23 40.48 2.89
CA ALA A 294 -4.83 40.07 4.22
C ALA A 294 -5.28 38.63 4.55
N GLY A 295 -6.48 38.22 4.12
CA GLY A 295 -6.95 36.84 4.28
C GLY A 295 -6.12 35.81 3.50
N ILE A 296 -5.82 36.09 2.23
CA ILE A 296 -4.99 35.20 1.39
C ILE A 296 -3.56 35.14 1.93
N ALA A 297 -2.94 36.29 2.20
CA ALA A 297 -1.58 36.38 2.73
C ALA A 297 -1.48 35.76 4.13
N GLY A 298 -2.48 35.95 4.99
CA GLY A 298 -2.55 35.34 6.31
C GLY A 298 -2.57 33.81 6.25
N THR A 299 -3.35 33.25 5.32
CA THR A 299 -3.41 31.80 5.09
C THR A 299 -2.05 31.23 4.68
N ALA A 300 -1.39 31.86 3.70
CA ALA A 300 -0.04 31.45 3.29
C ALA A 300 0.99 31.65 4.42
N SER A 301 0.91 32.78 5.14
CA SER A 301 1.88 33.14 6.20
C SER A 301 1.84 32.13 7.33
N LEU A 302 0.64 31.70 7.71
CA LEU A 302 0.45 30.68 8.74
C LEU A 302 1.16 29.36 8.38
N MET A 303 1.18 28.97 7.10
CA MET A 303 1.92 27.78 6.66
C MET A 303 3.42 27.95 6.90
N PHE A 304 4.01 29.04 6.41
CA PHE A 304 5.45 29.29 6.53
C PHE A 304 5.89 29.48 7.98
N THR A 305 5.15 30.23 8.80
CA THR A 305 5.51 30.49 10.20
C THR A 305 5.61 29.20 11.03
N ARG A 306 4.76 28.20 10.78
CA ARG A 306 4.87 26.91 11.50
C ARG A 306 6.09 26.09 11.08
N PHE A 307 6.63 26.31 9.88
CA PHE A 307 7.88 25.67 9.43
C PHE A 307 9.12 26.34 9.99
N MET A 308 9.01 27.59 10.41
CA MET A 308 10.08 28.37 11.06
C MET A 308 10.28 27.94 12.52
N ALA A 309 10.22 26.63 12.79
CA ALA A 309 10.55 26.05 14.08
C ALA A 309 12.05 25.79 14.16
N LYS A 310 12.73 26.47 15.08
CA LYS A 310 14.19 26.42 15.28
C LYS A 310 14.81 25.03 15.15
N ASN A 311 14.20 24.01 15.75
CA ASN A 311 14.77 22.66 15.85
C ASN A 311 14.60 21.80 14.59
N THR A 312 13.80 22.22 13.60
CA THR A 312 13.46 21.41 12.41
C THR A 312 13.78 22.11 11.10
N LEU A 313 13.81 23.46 11.12
CA LEU A 313 14.03 24.29 9.93
C LEU A 313 15.35 23.98 9.21
N GLY A 314 16.41 23.63 9.94
CA GLY A 314 17.72 23.30 9.36
C GLY A 314 17.72 22.11 8.38
N CYS A 315 16.68 21.27 8.40
CA CYS A 315 16.50 20.18 7.43
C CYS A 315 15.89 20.63 6.10
N PHE A 316 15.31 21.84 6.04
CA PHE A 316 14.59 22.36 4.88
C PHE A 316 15.29 23.54 4.20
N VAL A 317 16.46 23.94 4.71
CA VAL A 317 17.18 25.16 4.31
C VAL A 317 18.61 24.81 3.90
N GLY A 318 19.08 25.43 2.82
CA GLY A 318 20.44 25.24 2.30
C GLY A 318 20.55 24.12 1.26
N LYS A 319 21.78 23.65 1.03
CA LYS A 319 22.06 22.67 -0.03
C LYS A 319 21.44 21.30 0.28
N THR A 320 20.59 20.81 -0.62
CA THR A 320 20.04 19.46 -0.54
C THR A 320 21.13 18.39 -0.57
N THR A 321 21.10 17.50 0.41
CA THR A 321 21.89 16.26 0.43
C THR A 321 21.03 15.02 0.20
N LEU A 322 19.74 15.11 0.53
CA LEU A 322 18.78 14.04 0.29
C LEU A 322 18.61 13.81 -1.22
N PRO A 323 18.65 12.56 -1.71
CA PRO A 323 18.35 12.27 -3.09
C PRO A 323 16.89 12.65 -3.42
N LEU A 324 16.70 13.43 -4.49
CA LEU A 324 15.38 13.84 -4.96
C LEU A 324 14.65 12.74 -5.75
N GLU A 325 15.38 11.69 -6.12
CA GLU A 325 14.88 10.47 -6.76
C GLU A 325 15.58 9.25 -6.14
N VAL A 326 14.89 8.11 -6.11
CA VAL A 326 15.40 6.86 -5.52
C VAL A 326 15.89 5.94 -6.63
N LYS A 327 17.16 5.54 -6.57
CA LYS A 327 17.75 4.61 -7.54
C LYS A 327 17.69 3.15 -7.04
N ARG A 328 18.09 2.21 -7.89
CA ARG A 328 18.30 0.81 -7.51
C ARG A 328 19.28 0.73 -6.33
N GLN A 329 19.04 -0.18 -5.39
CA GLN A 329 19.86 -0.37 -4.19
C GLN A 329 20.06 0.90 -3.33
N GLN A 330 19.09 1.82 -3.38
CA GLN A 330 19.03 3.01 -2.54
C GLN A 330 17.81 2.94 -1.62
N MET A 331 17.98 3.42 -0.39
CA MET A 331 16.91 3.47 0.61
C MET A 331 16.81 4.87 1.19
N ILE A 332 15.60 5.44 1.16
CA ILE A 332 15.29 6.69 1.85
C ILE A 332 14.28 6.43 2.96
N ILE A 333 14.62 6.79 4.19
CA ILE A 333 13.78 6.63 5.36
C ILE A 333 13.27 8.01 5.79
N PHE A 334 11.96 8.18 5.74
CA PHE A 334 11.23 9.32 6.27
C PHE A 334 10.77 9.03 7.69
N GLY A 335 11.33 9.72 8.67
CA GLY A 335 11.02 9.56 10.08
C GLY A 335 10.17 10.70 10.61
N LEU A 336 9.03 10.40 11.23
CA LEU A 336 8.20 11.42 11.86
C LEU A 336 8.62 11.64 13.33
N ASP A 337 8.96 12.89 13.68
CA ASP A 337 9.01 13.32 15.07
C ASP A 337 7.58 13.48 15.61
N ARG A 338 7.14 12.56 16.47
CA ARG A 338 5.78 12.56 17.02
C ARG A 338 5.55 13.70 18.03
N GLU A 339 6.59 14.19 18.69
CA GLU A 339 6.46 15.32 19.62
C GLU A 339 6.24 16.64 18.87
N ARG A 340 6.80 16.74 17.66
CA ARG A 340 6.73 17.92 16.80
C ARG A 340 5.94 17.68 15.51
N ARG A 341 5.00 16.74 15.55
CA ARG A 341 4.23 16.27 14.38
C ARG A 341 3.63 17.42 13.60
N ASP A 342 2.99 18.37 14.29
CA ASP A 342 2.23 19.43 13.65
C ASP A 342 3.12 20.41 12.87
N ALA A 343 4.38 20.55 13.27
CA ALA A 343 5.37 21.40 12.59
C ALA A 343 6.10 20.64 11.46
N VAL A 344 6.44 19.37 11.68
CA VAL A 344 7.28 18.59 10.75
C VAL A 344 6.48 17.91 9.63
N SER A 345 5.29 17.41 9.95
CA SER A 345 4.55 16.49 9.08
C SER A 345 4.24 17.09 7.70
N PRO A 346 3.78 18.34 7.55
CA PRO A 346 3.39 18.86 6.23
C PRO A 346 4.56 18.93 5.23
N LEU A 347 5.71 19.52 5.63
CA LEU A 347 6.87 19.62 4.74
C LEU A 347 7.53 18.26 4.49
N MET A 348 7.69 17.43 5.52
CA MET A 348 8.23 16.08 5.37
C MET A 348 7.38 15.24 4.42
N THR A 349 6.04 15.31 4.54
CA THR A 349 5.12 14.61 3.64
C THR A 349 5.22 15.15 2.22
N SER A 350 5.43 16.45 2.06
CA SER A 350 5.60 17.07 0.74
C SER A 350 6.88 16.58 0.04
N ILE A 351 7.98 16.50 0.78
CA ILE A 351 9.24 15.93 0.25
C ILE A 351 9.05 14.44 -0.06
N LEU A 352 8.43 13.66 0.83
CA LEU A 352 8.10 12.25 0.57
C LEU A 352 7.29 12.10 -0.74
N HIS A 353 6.24 12.92 -0.89
CA HIS A 353 5.38 12.94 -2.07
C HIS A 353 6.16 13.25 -3.35
N MET A 354 7.06 14.25 -3.28
CA MET A 354 7.91 14.65 -4.41
C MET A 354 8.97 13.63 -4.77
N VAL A 355 9.64 13.04 -3.78
CA VAL A 355 10.62 11.97 -4.00
C VAL A 355 9.95 10.78 -4.69
N ILE A 356 8.78 10.34 -4.23
CA ILE A 356 8.04 9.24 -4.87
C ILE A 356 7.65 9.64 -6.29
N SER A 357 6.99 10.79 -6.46
CA SER A 357 6.52 11.28 -7.78
C SER A 357 7.66 11.35 -8.79
N ARG A 358 8.79 11.95 -8.41
CA ARG A 358 9.97 12.08 -9.28
C ARG A 358 10.60 10.73 -9.60
N SER A 359 10.62 9.80 -8.65
CA SER A 359 11.18 8.45 -8.83
C SER A 359 10.38 7.56 -9.78
N ILE A 360 9.12 7.89 -10.04
CA ILE A 360 8.20 7.16 -10.94
C ILE A 360 7.70 8.03 -12.11
N ALA A 361 8.19 9.26 -12.24
CA ALA A 361 7.84 10.17 -13.34
C ALA A 361 8.30 9.64 -14.71
N LYS A 362 9.33 8.77 -14.70
CA LYS A 362 9.80 8.01 -15.85
C LYS A 362 9.77 6.53 -15.51
N ARG A 363 9.65 5.70 -16.55
CA ARG A 363 9.69 4.24 -16.39
C ARG A 363 11.03 3.80 -15.81
N ARG A 364 10.97 3.14 -14.65
CA ARG A 364 12.14 2.52 -14.00
C ARG A 364 12.48 1.17 -14.64
N GLU A 365 13.70 0.71 -14.39
CA GLU A 365 14.14 -0.66 -14.73
C GLU A 365 13.79 -1.66 -13.62
N ASP A 366 13.80 -1.20 -12.36
CA ASP A 366 13.51 -1.98 -11.15
C ASP A 366 12.30 -1.44 -10.37
N PRO A 367 11.57 -2.32 -9.66
CA PRO A 367 10.51 -1.90 -8.74
C PRO A 367 11.00 -0.91 -7.66
N LEU A 368 10.18 0.10 -7.38
CA LEU A 368 10.29 0.98 -6.22
C LEU A 368 9.32 0.52 -5.14
N VAL A 369 9.84 0.00 -4.04
CA VAL A 369 9.03 -0.38 -2.88
C VAL A 369 8.81 0.83 -1.99
N VAL A 370 7.55 1.25 -1.83
CA VAL A 370 7.15 2.36 -0.96
C VAL A 370 6.38 1.79 0.22
N ALA A 371 7.02 1.70 1.39
CA ALA A 371 6.44 1.17 2.61
C ALA A 371 5.97 2.31 3.53
N LEU A 372 4.66 2.45 3.72
CA LEU A 372 4.04 3.45 4.58
C LEU A 372 3.41 2.75 5.79
N ASP A 373 4.03 2.83 6.98
CA ASP A 373 3.59 2.06 8.17
C ASP A 373 2.19 2.44 8.67
N GLU A 374 1.86 3.74 8.63
CA GLU A 374 0.57 4.28 9.06
C GLU A 374 0.13 5.38 8.07
N LEU A 375 -0.47 4.96 6.96
CA LEU A 375 -0.94 5.84 5.89
C LEU A 375 -1.87 6.96 6.40
N PRO A 376 -2.87 6.73 7.28
CA PRO A 376 -3.76 7.79 7.75
C PRO A 376 -3.08 8.89 8.60
N SER A 377 -1.79 8.77 8.90
CA SER A 377 -1.06 9.84 9.57
C SER A 377 -0.63 10.98 8.62
N ILE A 378 -0.66 10.72 7.30
CA ILE A 378 -0.25 11.63 6.22
C ILE A 378 -1.23 11.57 5.04
N TYR A 379 -1.28 12.63 4.24
CA TYR A 379 -2.07 12.67 3.01
C TYR A 379 -1.18 12.84 1.77
N LEU A 380 -1.31 11.89 0.84
CA LEU A 380 -0.58 11.84 -0.41
C LEU A 380 -1.61 11.93 -1.56
N PRO A 381 -1.81 13.12 -2.16
CA PRO A 381 -2.88 13.37 -3.12
C PRO A 381 -2.92 12.39 -4.30
N ASP A 382 -1.74 12.01 -4.82
CA ASP A 382 -1.60 11.16 -6.01
C ASP A 382 -1.48 9.67 -5.67
N LEU A 383 -1.57 9.26 -4.40
CA LEU A 383 -1.41 7.85 -4.01
C LEU A 383 -2.35 6.91 -4.76
N TYR A 384 -3.62 7.30 -4.93
CA TYR A 384 -4.58 6.50 -5.67
C TYR A 384 -4.22 6.39 -7.16
N ARG A 385 -3.61 7.43 -7.75
CA ARG A 385 -3.09 7.38 -9.13
C ARG A 385 -1.89 6.47 -9.20
N TRP A 386 -0.94 6.58 -8.28
CA TRP A 386 0.25 5.71 -8.25
C TRP A 386 -0.11 4.22 -8.18
N LEU A 387 -1.12 3.85 -7.39
CA LEU A 387 -1.60 2.47 -7.26
C LEU A 387 -2.29 1.93 -8.53
N ASN A 388 -2.94 2.79 -9.31
CA ASN A 388 -3.73 2.39 -10.47
C ASN A 388 -2.97 2.52 -11.80
N GLU A 389 -2.20 3.60 -11.94
CA GLU A 389 -1.60 4.03 -13.21
C GLU A 389 -0.08 3.80 -13.22
N SER A 390 0.63 4.00 -12.10
CA SER A 390 2.10 3.97 -12.05
C SER A 390 2.72 2.58 -11.84
N ARG A 391 2.01 1.51 -12.19
CA ARG A 391 2.49 0.12 -12.01
C ARG A 391 3.63 -0.20 -12.97
N SER A 392 3.53 0.25 -14.22
CA SER A 392 4.53 -0.04 -15.26
C SER A 392 5.81 0.79 -15.08
N GLU A 393 5.67 1.89 -14.35
CA GLU A 393 6.66 2.88 -13.95
C GLU A 393 7.46 2.41 -12.74
N GLY A 394 6.96 1.40 -12.01
CA GLY A 394 7.67 0.68 -10.95
C GLY A 394 7.11 0.88 -9.55
N PHE A 395 6.01 1.61 -9.36
CA PHE A 395 5.45 1.85 -8.03
C PHE A 395 4.90 0.56 -7.41
N CYS A 396 5.46 0.18 -6.24
CA CYS A 396 5.02 -0.96 -5.44
C CYS A 396 4.72 -0.51 -4.00
N GLY A 397 3.47 -0.08 -3.77
CA GLY A 397 3.04 0.41 -2.46
C GLY A 397 2.74 -0.71 -1.45
N ILE A 398 3.33 -0.62 -0.26
CA ILE A 398 2.98 -1.38 0.94
C ILE A 398 2.39 -0.41 1.95
N LEU A 399 1.08 -0.46 2.14
CA LEU A 399 0.29 0.56 2.83
C LEU A 399 -0.29 -0.02 4.12
N GLY A 400 0.12 0.49 5.26
CA GLY A 400 -0.39 0.11 6.58
C GLY A 400 -1.44 1.09 7.10
N TRP A 401 -2.52 0.58 7.68
CA TRP A 401 -3.48 1.38 8.45
C TRP A 401 -4.24 0.54 9.47
N GLN A 402 -4.90 1.17 10.44
CA GLN A 402 -5.56 0.43 11.52
C GLN A 402 -6.93 -0.09 11.14
N ASN A 403 -7.78 0.80 10.64
CA ASN A 403 -9.16 0.52 10.31
C ASN A 403 -9.65 1.46 9.20
N MET A 404 -10.82 1.15 8.63
CA MET A 404 -11.36 1.90 7.51
C MET A 404 -11.79 3.31 7.91
N GLY A 405 -12.36 3.50 9.11
CA GLY A 405 -12.76 4.82 9.58
C GLY A 405 -11.61 5.85 9.61
N GLN A 406 -10.42 5.44 10.04
CA GLN A 406 -9.23 6.31 10.01
C GLN A 406 -8.81 6.67 8.59
N LEU A 407 -8.86 5.72 7.65
CA LEU A 407 -8.52 5.99 6.26
C LEU A 407 -9.55 6.93 5.60
N GLU A 408 -10.84 6.68 5.83
CA GLU A 408 -11.94 7.49 5.32
C GLU A 408 -11.92 8.92 5.86
N LYS A 409 -11.50 9.13 7.12
CA LYS A 409 -11.34 10.47 7.69
C LYS A 409 -10.33 11.34 6.92
N ILE A 410 -9.26 10.72 6.40
CA ILE A 410 -8.14 11.44 5.78
C ILE A 410 -8.32 11.54 4.27
N TYR A 411 -8.79 10.47 3.64
CA TYR A 411 -8.90 10.37 2.19
C TYR A 411 -10.33 10.60 1.66
N SER A 412 -11.34 10.79 2.51
CA SER A 412 -12.75 10.63 2.16
C SER A 412 -13.12 9.17 1.89
N LYS A 413 -14.42 8.89 1.95
CA LYS A 413 -14.98 7.54 1.75
C LYS A 413 -14.71 7.00 0.34
N GLU A 414 -14.81 7.86 -0.66
CA GLU A 414 -14.67 7.52 -2.07
C GLU A 414 -13.22 7.15 -2.40
N ILE A 415 -12.25 7.98 -1.99
CA ILE A 415 -10.83 7.70 -2.27
C ILE A 415 -10.34 6.54 -1.41
N ALA A 416 -10.78 6.40 -0.15
CA ALA A 416 -10.43 5.25 0.68
C ALA A 416 -10.88 3.92 0.05
N LYS A 417 -12.09 3.86 -0.51
CA LYS A 417 -12.57 2.71 -1.30
C LYS A 417 -11.71 2.46 -2.54
N THR A 418 -11.33 3.51 -3.26
CA THR A 418 -10.44 3.41 -4.42
C THR A 418 -9.06 2.87 -4.04
N ILE A 419 -8.47 3.33 -2.94
CA ILE A 419 -7.18 2.84 -2.42
C ILE A 419 -7.27 1.35 -2.06
N LEU A 420 -8.29 0.96 -1.29
CA LEU A 420 -8.51 -0.44 -0.92
C LEU A 420 -8.78 -1.33 -2.15
N GLY A 421 -9.54 -0.82 -3.12
CA GLY A 421 -9.83 -1.50 -4.38
C GLY A 421 -8.60 -1.69 -5.26
N ALA A 422 -7.74 -0.67 -5.34
CA ALA A 422 -6.52 -0.70 -6.12
C ALA A 422 -5.47 -1.67 -5.55
N CYS A 423 -5.45 -1.89 -4.23
CA CYS A 423 -4.58 -2.85 -3.57
C CYS A 423 -5.02 -4.29 -3.87
N GLY A 424 -4.34 -4.97 -4.80
CA GLY A 424 -4.58 -6.37 -5.12
C GLY A 424 -4.28 -7.30 -3.94
N THR A 425 -3.22 -7.02 -3.18
CA THR A 425 -2.88 -7.78 -1.96
C THR A 425 -3.50 -7.13 -0.73
N LYS A 426 -4.12 -7.92 0.14
CA LYS A 426 -4.68 -7.47 1.42
C LYS A 426 -4.30 -8.43 2.53
N PHE A 427 -3.66 -7.91 3.56
CA PHE A 427 -3.47 -8.56 4.86
C PHE A 427 -4.44 -7.93 5.84
N ILE A 428 -5.48 -8.68 6.22
CA ILE A 428 -6.53 -8.22 7.14
C ILE A 428 -6.30 -8.91 8.49
N PHE A 429 -5.71 -8.19 9.43
CA PHE A 429 -5.57 -8.59 10.83
C PHE A 429 -6.83 -8.19 11.61
N ASN A 430 -6.76 -8.26 12.94
CA ASN A 430 -7.82 -7.72 13.80
C ASN A 430 -7.93 -6.18 13.60
N PRO A 431 -9.03 -5.65 13.05
CA PRO A 431 -9.18 -4.22 12.79
C PRO A 431 -9.47 -3.40 14.05
N GLY A 432 -9.84 -4.04 15.16
CA GLY A 432 -10.17 -3.37 16.43
C GLY A 432 -11.55 -2.69 16.47
N GLU A 433 -12.28 -2.62 15.36
CA GLU A 433 -13.62 -2.03 15.28
C GLU A 433 -14.61 -2.91 14.51
N GLU A 434 -15.89 -2.82 14.88
CA GLU A 434 -16.94 -3.66 14.29
C GLU A 434 -17.27 -3.30 12.84
N GLU A 435 -17.29 -2.01 12.48
CA GLU A 435 -17.67 -1.56 11.15
C GLU A 435 -16.74 -2.12 10.07
N SER A 436 -15.42 -1.94 10.24
CA SER A 436 -14.40 -2.57 9.39
C SER A 436 -14.55 -4.10 9.35
N ALA A 437 -14.81 -4.75 10.48
CA ALA A 437 -14.99 -6.21 10.53
C ALA A 437 -16.23 -6.67 9.73
N ARG A 438 -17.34 -5.92 9.77
CA ARG A 438 -18.53 -6.17 8.95
C ARG A 438 -18.23 -5.99 7.46
N GLN A 439 -17.50 -4.94 7.11
CA GLN A 439 -17.08 -4.70 5.72
C GLN A 439 -16.18 -5.82 5.18
N PHE A 440 -15.19 -6.27 5.94
CA PHE A 440 -14.31 -7.37 5.51
C PHE A 440 -15.02 -8.72 5.48
N SER A 441 -15.97 -8.97 6.39
CA SER A 441 -16.83 -10.15 6.35
C SER A 441 -17.68 -10.17 5.07
N ALA A 442 -18.30 -9.04 4.71
CA ALA A 442 -19.04 -8.90 3.46
C ALA A 442 -18.13 -9.06 2.23
N TYR A 443 -16.90 -8.54 2.28
CA TYR A 443 -15.90 -8.69 1.22
C TYR A 443 -15.53 -10.16 0.95
N LEU A 444 -15.46 -10.99 1.99
CA LEU A 444 -15.17 -12.42 1.86
C LEU A 444 -16.35 -13.26 1.35
N GLY A 445 -17.57 -12.75 1.47
CA GLY A 445 -18.78 -13.41 1.03
C GLY A 445 -19.21 -14.61 1.90
N GLU A 446 -20.10 -15.41 1.34
CA GLU A 446 -20.72 -16.56 1.99
C GLU A 446 -20.25 -17.88 1.35
N GLU A 447 -20.26 -18.94 2.14
CA GLU A 447 -20.05 -20.33 1.74
C GLU A 447 -21.34 -21.14 1.92
N GLU A 448 -21.56 -22.13 1.05
CA GLU A 448 -22.67 -23.08 1.18
C GLU A 448 -22.28 -24.23 2.12
N ILE A 449 -23.08 -24.43 3.16
CA ILE A 449 -22.95 -25.52 4.13
C ILE A 449 -24.09 -26.51 3.93
N LYS A 450 -23.74 -27.79 3.76
CA LYS A 450 -24.68 -28.90 3.71
C LYS A 450 -24.83 -29.53 5.09
N TYR A 451 -25.95 -29.26 5.75
CA TYR A 451 -26.31 -29.90 7.01
C TYR A 451 -26.94 -31.26 6.73
N LYS A 452 -26.41 -32.31 7.36
CA LYS A 452 -27.06 -33.62 7.40
C LYS A 452 -27.75 -33.77 8.75
N GLN A 453 -29.05 -33.53 8.79
CA GLN A 453 -29.84 -33.68 10.01
C GLN A 453 -30.30 -35.14 10.10
N LYS A 454 -29.83 -35.85 11.12
CA LYS A 454 -30.30 -37.22 11.43
C LYS A 454 -31.34 -37.12 12.53
N SER A 455 -32.59 -37.38 12.20
CA SER A 455 -33.67 -37.55 13.17
C SER A 455 -33.78 -39.03 13.52
N ARG A 456 -33.86 -39.34 14.82
CA ARG A 456 -34.15 -40.68 15.32
C ARG A 456 -35.44 -40.64 16.11
N THR A 457 -36.42 -41.41 15.69
CA THR A 457 -37.70 -41.55 16.39
C THR A 457 -37.80 -42.97 16.93
N SER A 458 -38.19 -43.10 18.19
CA SER A 458 -38.45 -44.39 18.84
C SER A 458 -39.87 -44.39 19.39
N GLY A 459 -40.70 -45.31 18.89
CA GLY A 459 -42.07 -45.53 19.34
C GLY A 459 -42.57 -46.89 18.86
N GLY A 460 -43.23 -47.66 19.73
CA GLY A 460 -43.81 -48.97 19.39
C GLY A 460 -42.80 -50.10 19.12
N GLY A 461 -41.61 -50.07 19.73
CA GLY A 461 -40.61 -51.15 19.61
C GLY A 461 -39.76 -51.16 18.32
N LYS A 462 -39.92 -50.17 17.43
CA LYS A 462 -39.07 -49.99 16.25
C LYS A 462 -38.43 -48.60 16.25
N THR A 463 -37.12 -48.55 16.01
CA THR A 463 -36.36 -47.30 15.86
C THR A 463 -36.27 -46.94 14.38
N SER A 464 -36.73 -45.75 14.00
CA SER A 464 -36.60 -45.20 12.65
C SER A 464 -35.56 -44.08 12.62
N THR A 465 -34.69 -44.05 11.61
CA THR A 465 -33.73 -42.95 11.40
C THR A 465 -34.03 -42.29 10.06
N SER A 466 -34.37 -41.01 10.08
CA SER A 466 -34.52 -40.18 8.87
C SER A 466 -33.30 -39.28 8.71
N ILE A 467 -32.76 -39.17 7.49
CA ILE A 467 -31.64 -38.29 7.17
C ILE A 467 -32.13 -37.25 6.17
N SER A 468 -32.22 -35.99 6.60
CA SER A 468 -32.51 -34.87 5.72
C SER A 468 -31.24 -34.08 5.44
N ASN A 469 -31.05 -33.70 4.17
CA ASN A 469 -29.97 -32.82 3.75
C ASN A 469 -30.56 -31.41 3.58
N GLN A 470 -30.08 -30.45 4.36
CA GLN A 470 -30.43 -29.03 4.22
C GLN A 470 -29.21 -28.25 3.73
N GLU A 471 -29.40 -27.47 2.68
CA GLU A 471 -28.39 -26.55 2.15
C GLU A 471 -28.68 -25.14 2.73
N LYS A 472 -27.69 -24.53 3.38
CA LYS A 472 -27.78 -23.17 3.94
C LYS A 472 -26.51 -22.39 3.60
N THR A 473 -26.59 -21.08 3.54
CA THR A 473 -25.40 -20.22 3.42
C THR A 473 -24.96 -19.71 4.78
N ARG A 474 -23.66 -19.45 4.92
CA ARG A 474 -23.06 -18.78 6.07
C ARG A 474 -21.91 -17.91 5.59
N LYS A 475 -21.65 -16.79 6.26
CA LYS A 475 -20.43 -16.00 6.03
C LYS A 475 -19.18 -16.87 6.16
N LEU A 476 -18.25 -16.75 5.20
CA LEU A 476 -16.98 -17.46 5.23
C LEU A 476 -16.16 -17.13 6.49
N PHE A 477 -16.27 -15.87 6.93
CA PHE A 477 -15.69 -15.38 8.18
C PHE A 477 -16.58 -14.31 8.81
N GLU A 478 -17.02 -14.53 10.04
CA GLU A 478 -17.90 -13.63 10.78
C GLU A 478 -17.15 -12.38 11.26
N PRO A 479 -17.83 -11.22 11.39
CA PRO A 479 -17.23 -10.01 11.95
C PRO A 479 -16.60 -10.25 13.33
N ALA A 480 -17.29 -11.02 14.20
CA ALA A 480 -16.78 -11.38 15.51
C ALA A 480 -15.51 -12.26 15.46
N GLN A 481 -15.28 -13.00 14.36
CA GLN A 481 -14.05 -13.78 14.19
C GLN A 481 -12.86 -12.89 13.85
N PHE A 482 -13.04 -11.82 13.06
CA PHE A 482 -12.00 -10.81 12.83
C PHE A 482 -11.55 -10.16 14.14
N LEU A 483 -12.51 -9.77 14.98
CA LEU A 483 -12.24 -9.13 16.28
C LEU A 483 -11.56 -10.06 17.31
N LYS A 484 -11.57 -11.37 17.06
CA LYS A 484 -10.93 -12.40 17.91
C LYS A 484 -9.64 -12.96 17.29
N LEU A 485 -9.15 -12.39 16.18
CA LEU A 485 -7.90 -12.82 15.58
C LEU A 485 -6.72 -12.53 16.55
N PRO A 486 -5.90 -13.54 16.88
CA PRO A 486 -4.70 -13.33 17.68
C PRO A 486 -3.64 -12.57 16.88
N GLN A 487 -2.67 -11.98 17.59
CA GLN A 487 -1.55 -11.26 16.99
C GLN A 487 -0.81 -12.12 15.94
N GLY A 488 -0.53 -11.51 14.78
CA GLY A 488 0.16 -12.15 13.65
C GLY A 488 -0.71 -13.12 12.84
N LYS A 489 -1.99 -13.33 13.20
CA LYS A 489 -2.94 -14.07 12.37
C LYS A 489 -3.79 -13.11 11.54
N CYS A 490 -3.85 -13.36 10.24
CA CYS A 490 -4.58 -12.53 9.30
C CYS A 490 -5.27 -13.36 8.23
N VAL A 491 -6.21 -12.72 7.55
CA VAL A 491 -6.71 -13.13 6.25
C VAL A 491 -5.83 -12.51 5.17
N LEU A 492 -5.22 -13.33 4.33
CA LEU A 492 -4.47 -12.92 3.15
C LEU A 492 -5.37 -13.08 1.91
N ILE A 493 -5.47 -12.02 1.12
CA ILE A 493 -6.10 -12.03 -0.20
C ILE A 493 -5.06 -11.55 -1.18
N ASN A 494 -4.80 -12.29 -2.26
CA ASN A 494 -3.89 -11.86 -3.31
C ASN A 494 -4.28 -12.53 -4.65
N PRO A 495 -4.21 -11.81 -5.79
CA PRO A 495 -4.76 -12.29 -7.06
C PRO A 495 -4.13 -13.59 -7.58
N ALA A 496 -2.88 -13.86 -7.22
CA ALA A 496 -2.14 -15.04 -7.63
C ALA A 496 -2.47 -16.30 -6.79
N TYR A 497 -3.15 -16.14 -5.65
CA TYR A 497 -3.76 -17.26 -4.93
C TYR A 497 -5.07 -17.60 -5.62
N SER A 498 -4.95 -18.33 -6.71
CA SER A 498 -6.01 -18.56 -7.68
C SER A 498 -6.02 -20.00 -8.18
N ASN A 499 -7.16 -20.39 -8.74
CA ASN A 499 -7.34 -21.61 -9.50
C ASN A 499 -7.74 -21.28 -10.95
N LYS A 500 -8.15 -22.28 -11.74
CA LYS A 500 -8.52 -22.08 -13.16
C LYS A 500 -9.77 -21.20 -13.38
N LYS A 501 -10.64 -21.06 -12.38
CA LYS A 501 -11.94 -20.39 -12.44
C LYS A 501 -12.00 -19.11 -11.60
N GLU A 502 -11.24 -19.04 -10.52
CA GLU A 502 -11.37 -18.00 -9.50
C GLU A 502 -9.99 -17.44 -9.13
N GLY A 503 -9.92 -16.11 -9.02
CA GLY A 503 -8.77 -15.38 -8.49
C GLY A 503 -8.99 -14.91 -7.06
N SER A 504 -7.92 -14.49 -6.38
CA SER A 504 -8.00 -13.85 -5.06
C SER A 504 -8.66 -14.73 -3.98
N VAL A 505 -8.42 -16.04 -4.02
CA VAL A 505 -8.96 -16.97 -3.02
C VAL A 505 -8.34 -16.65 -1.65
N PRO A 506 -9.15 -16.37 -0.62
CA PRO A 506 -8.66 -15.91 0.68
C PRO A 506 -7.99 -17.05 1.46
N ILE A 507 -6.97 -16.72 2.25
CA ILE A 507 -6.26 -17.66 3.12
C ILE A 507 -6.20 -17.12 4.54
N LEU A 508 -6.69 -17.90 5.50
CA LEU A 508 -6.52 -17.61 6.92
C LEU A 508 -5.19 -18.21 7.40
N LYS A 509 -4.20 -17.37 7.74
CA LYS A 509 -2.87 -17.83 8.14
C LYS A 509 -2.34 -17.09 9.36
N LYS A 510 -1.71 -17.83 10.29
CA LYS A 510 -0.82 -17.26 11.29
C LYS A 510 0.57 -17.12 10.66
N ILE A 511 1.01 -15.89 10.47
CA ILE A 511 2.33 -15.61 9.93
C ILE A 511 3.36 -15.97 11.00
N LYS A 512 4.29 -16.84 10.63
CA LYS A 512 5.42 -17.22 11.49
C LYS A 512 6.65 -16.46 11.01
N ILE A 513 7.24 -15.67 11.90
CA ILE A 513 8.49 -14.98 11.61
C ILE A 513 9.62 -16.00 11.73
N PRO A 514 10.51 -16.11 10.72
CA PRO A 514 11.69 -16.95 10.83
C PRO A 514 12.64 -16.43 11.90
N LYS A 515 13.31 -17.36 12.60
CA LYS A 515 14.39 -17.03 13.56
C LYS A 515 15.50 -16.18 12.95
N SER A 516 15.75 -16.29 11.64
CA SER A 516 16.72 -15.44 10.95
C SER A 516 16.32 -13.97 10.95
N ILE A 517 15.04 -13.65 10.71
CA ILE A 517 14.53 -12.28 10.77
C ILE A 517 14.55 -11.77 12.22
N GLU A 518 14.15 -12.59 13.19
CA GLU A 518 14.22 -12.23 14.61
C GLU A 518 15.66 -11.88 15.04
N TYR A 519 16.63 -12.72 14.64
CA TYR A 519 18.05 -12.46 14.86
C TYR A 519 18.51 -11.14 14.23
N TRP A 520 18.09 -10.86 12.99
CA TRP A 520 18.42 -9.60 12.33
C TRP A 520 17.79 -8.39 13.00
N GLU A 521 16.58 -8.52 13.54
CA GLU A 521 15.94 -7.44 14.30
C GLU A 521 16.71 -7.12 15.59
N GLU A 522 17.19 -8.14 16.31
CA GLU A 522 18.07 -7.94 17.47
C GLU A 522 19.37 -7.23 17.07
N LEU A 523 19.98 -7.63 15.95
CA LEU A 523 21.19 -6.97 15.43
C LEU A 523 20.91 -5.53 14.99
N ASN A 524 19.81 -5.29 14.27
CA ASN A 524 19.41 -3.97 13.83
C ASN A 524 19.22 -3.03 15.03
N GLN A 525 18.55 -3.51 16.08
CA GLN A 525 18.39 -2.78 17.34
C GLN A 525 19.76 -2.46 17.98
N LYS A 526 20.67 -3.44 18.03
CA LYS A 526 22.00 -3.29 18.62
C LYS A 526 22.89 -2.31 17.86
N TYR A 527 22.88 -2.36 16.52
CA TYR A 527 23.75 -1.53 15.67
C TYR A 527 23.17 -0.16 15.33
N TRP A 528 21.87 0.04 15.53
CA TRP A 528 21.18 1.29 15.23
C TRP A 528 21.88 2.51 15.84
N TYR A 529 22.21 2.48 17.12
CA TYR A 529 22.85 3.62 17.80
C TYR A 529 24.16 4.02 17.11
N LYS A 530 25.03 3.04 16.82
CA LYS A 530 26.30 3.27 16.13
C LYS A 530 26.10 3.82 14.71
N LEU A 531 25.10 3.30 14.00
CA LEU A 531 24.78 3.74 12.64
C LEU A 531 24.22 5.17 12.65
N ARG A 532 23.29 5.46 13.55
CA ARG A 532 22.70 6.80 13.77
C ARG A 532 23.77 7.84 14.05
N THR A 533 24.73 7.55 14.93
CA THR A 533 25.85 8.47 15.21
C THR A 533 26.68 8.78 13.96
N ARG A 534 26.86 7.81 13.05
CA ARG A 534 27.56 8.06 11.78
C ARG A 534 26.74 8.96 10.85
N PHE A 535 25.43 8.76 10.77
CA PHE A 535 24.54 9.63 10.00
C PHE A 535 24.52 11.04 10.58
N ALA A 536 24.42 11.20 11.89
CA ALA A 536 24.48 12.50 12.56
C ALA A 536 25.79 13.25 12.28
N LYS A 537 26.93 12.55 12.23
CA LYS A 537 28.22 13.15 11.85
C LYS A 537 28.32 13.53 10.37
N LYS A 538 27.57 12.85 9.50
CA LYS A 538 27.51 13.15 8.04
C LYS A 538 26.51 14.26 7.73
N SER A 539 25.48 14.44 8.56
CA SER A 539 24.45 15.44 8.37
C SER A 539 25.08 16.84 8.26
N THR A 540 24.63 17.59 7.25
CA THR A 540 25.03 18.97 7.01
C THR A 540 24.01 19.97 7.54
N GLN A 541 23.00 19.50 8.27
CA GLN A 541 21.97 20.38 8.82
C GLN A 541 22.60 21.40 9.75
N LYS A 542 22.16 22.66 9.63
CA LYS A 542 22.53 23.74 10.53
C LYS A 542 21.26 24.43 10.97
N CYS A 543 21.15 24.72 12.27
CA CYS A 543 20.10 25.59 12.75
C CYS A 543 20.31 26.97 12.11
N PRO A 544 19.35 27.50 11.33
CA PRO A 544 19.51 28.82 10.76
C PRO A 544 19.62 29.87 11.87
N SER A 545 20.50 30.83 11.65
CA SER A 545 20.73 31.96 12.55
C SER A 545 19.80 33.13 12.23
N GLN A 546 19.78 34.13 13.11
CA GLN A 546 19.10 35.39 12.82
C GLN A 546 19.74 36.11 11.61
N GLU A 547 21.07 36.07 11.49
CA GLU A 547 21.80 36.65 10.37
C GLU A 547 21.39 36.02 9.02
N ASP A 548 21.09 34.72 9.01
CA ASP A 548 20.57 34.01 7.82
C ASP A 548 19.24 34.60 7.36
N LEU A 549 18.32 34.89 8.30
CA LEU A 549 17.03 35.49 7.97
C LEU A 549 17.19 36.94 7.52
N GLU A 550 17.99 37.72 8.24
CA GLU A 550 18.25 39.13 7.91
C GLU A 550 18.88 39.29 6.53
N SER A 551 19.78 38.39 6.15
CA SER A 551 20.38 38.37 4.81
C SER A 551 19.35 38.14 3.71
N ARG A 552 18.37 37.25 3.94
CA ARG A 552 17.27 36.98 2.99
C ARG A 552 16.32 38.17 2.89
N ILE A 553 15.97 38.78 4.01
CA ILE A 553 15.14 40.00 4.04
C ILE A 553 15.85 41.14 3.30
N ALA A 554 17.15 41.33 3.53
CA ALA A 554 17.94 42.36 2.85
C ALA A 554 17.97 42.14 1.33
N GLU A 555 18.14 40.90 0.86
CA GLU A 555 18.12 40.59 -0.57
C GLU A 555 16.72 40.77 -1.18
N VAL A 556 15.64 40.40 -0.47
CA VAL A 556 14.26 40.70 -0.89
C VAL A 556 14.04 42.22 -1.00
N ASN A 557 14.51 42.99 -0.03
CA ASN A 557 14.42 44.47 -0.03
C ASN A 557 15.21 45.12 -1.16
N LYS A 558 16.37 44.58 -1.47
CA LYS A 558 17.19 45.02 -2.60
C LYS A 558 16.53 44.71 -3.95
N ARG A 559 15.99 43.50 -4.12
CA ARG A 559 15.39 43.07 -5.39
C ARG A 559 14.03 43.71 -5.66
N PHE A 560 13.26 43.98 -4.61
CA PHE A 560 11.93 44.57 -4.68
C PHE A 560 11.86 45.80 -3.78
N PRO A 561 12.31 47.00 -4.19
CA PRO A 561 12.23 48.19 -3.31
C PRO A 561 10.78 48.64 -3.07
N ILE A 562 10.52 49.35 -1.97
CA ILE A 562 9.22 50.00 -1.72
C ILE A 562 9.03 51.13 -2.76
N PRO A 563 7.93 51.15 -3.53
CA PRO A 563 7.68 52.21 -4.50
C PRO A 563 7.66 53.60 -3.84
N GLY A 564 8.40 54.56 -4.38
CA GLY A 564 8.42 55.94 -3.92
C GLY A 564 9.34 56.24 -2.71
N GLN A 565 10.01 55.25 -2.13
CA GLN A 565 11.10 55.47 -1.16
C GLN A 565 12.46 55.27 -1.82
N SER A 566 13.38 56.23 -1.64
CA SER A 566 14.81 56.03 -1.90
C SER A 566 15.32 54.85 -1.08
N GLN A 567 16.29 54.08 -1.61
CA GLN A 567 16.80 52.84 -1.01
C GLN A 567 16.90 52.89 0.53
N PRO A 568 16.46 51.83 1.25
CA PRO A 568 16.36 51.87 2.69
C PRO A 568 17.75 52.00 3.34
N THR A 569 17.88 52.96 4.25
CA THR A 569 18.94 53.03 5.23
C THR A 569 18.77 51.91 6.27
N LYS A 570 19.91 51.41 6.76
CA LYS A 570 20.14 50.13 7.46
C LYS A 570 19.29 49.76 8.69
N ASN A 571 18.29 50.51 9.13
CA ASN A 571 17.55 50.22 10.37
C ASN A 571 16.06 50.57 10.23
N GLN A 572 15.19 49.57 10.03
CA GLN A 572 13.76 49.69 10.29
C GLN A 572 13.25 48.48 11.10
N PRO A 573 12.28 48.68 12.01
CA PRO A 573 11.91 47.66 13.00
C PRO A 573 11.17 46.47 12.36
N LEU A 574 11.48 45.29 12.87
CA LEU A 574 11.00 43.99 12.42
C LEU A 574 9.50 43.81 12.66
N VAL A 575 8.74 43.44 11.63
CA VAL A 575 7.45 42.75 11.83
C VAL A 575 7.76 41.42 12.52
N ASN A 576 7.07 41.17 13.63
CA ASN A 576 7.45 40.29 14.74
C ASN A 576 7.70 38.80 14.36
N LEU A 577 8.85 38.52 13.74
CA LEU A 577 9.46 37.18 13.59
C LEU A 577 10.57 36.93 14.63
N GLN A 578 10.83 37.91 15.50
CA GLN A 578 11.92 37.89 16.51
C GLN A 578 11.79 36.75 17.55
N GLY A 579 10.58 36.18 17.73
CA GLY A 579 10.36 35.08 18.67
C GLY A 579 10.58 33.67 18.12
N LEU A 580 11.01 33.51 16.86
CA LEU A 580 11.09 32.20 16.18
C LEU A 580 12.49 31.57 16.14
N PHE A 581 13.55 32.34 16.39
CA PHE A 581 14.95 31.93 16.16
C PHE A 581 15.79 31.86 17.44
#